data_AF-A0A3D4E9J0-F1
#
_entry.id   AF-A0A3D4E9J0-F1
#
_cell.length_a   1.000
_cell.length_b   1.000
_cell.length_c   1.000
_cell.angle_alpha   90.00
_cell.angle_beta   90.00
_cell.angle_gamma   90.00
#
_symmetry.space_group_name_H-M   'P 1'
#
loop_
_entity.id
_entity.type
_entity.pdbx_description
1 polymer ?
#
loop_
_entity_poly.entity_id
_entity_poly.type
_entity_poly.pdbx_seq_one_letter_code
_entity_poly.pdbx_strand_id
1 'polypeptide(L)'
;MDLEKTIAVLGWGVSGRATYAFLKARGHKVIAWDDQPAAREKMPAEALVQMNETVLASCACLVTSPGIPDDNHIIIAARQQGIEVLCDVELWHRFYPTAKTIGITGTNGKSTLTAMVTHLLERAGYDVRMGGNIGTPVFDMPPPQEGTWTVLELSSFQIERCPTFRPTIAALLNITPDHLDRHKTMERYAAIKASLFEGQGDAVIATDDIWTQQIAQMVQVSGQRFLSRIHGAASAQQQNQNMAIAIAEKAGVSQDDAQNALASFTALPHRQEHVAAHSGVAFVNDSKATNAEASRAALRGYQDIVWIVGGAPKEGGLQALEQDLTHVRAACVIGADTAPFMRWLADHNIPATHCGDMARAVDSAWRIAKQGDVKTILLSPACASYDQYLNFVQRGDDFKNCVQALDTQS
;
A
#
# COMPACT_ATOMS: atom_id res chain seq x y z
N MET A 1 -6.01 14.31 25.07
CA MET A 1 -4.56 14.53 24.91
C MET A 1 -4.23 15.89 25.48
N ASP A 2 -3.29 15.95 26.41
CA ASP A 2 -2.82 17.22 27.00
C ASP A 2 -1.86 17.89 26.01
N LEU A 3 -2.39 18.82 25.22
CA LEU A 3 -1.66 19.51 24.16
C LEU A 3 -0.68 20.58 24.69
N GLU A 4 -0.64 20.82 26.01
CA GLU A 4 0.37 21.66 26.65
C GLU A 4 1.71 20.92 26.84
N LYS A 5 1.67 19.58 26.87
CA LYS A 5 2.86 18.71 26.93
C LYS A 5 3.52 18.54 25.56
N THR A 6 4.81 18.20 25.59
CA THR A 6 5.62 17.97 24.40
C THR A 6 5.11 16.75 23.61
N ILE A 7 5.06 16.85 22.28
CA ILE A 7 4.79 15.70 21.41
C ILE A 7 6.11 15.20 20.82
N ALA A 8 6.40 13.91 20.97
CA ALA A 8 7.59 13.30 20.41
C ALA A 8 7.31 12.70 19.02
N VAL A 9 8.18 12.96 18.05
CA VAL A 9 8.10 12.40 16.68
C VAL A 9 9.31 11.51 16.41
N LEU A 10 9.06 10.21 16.20
CA LEU A 10 10.09 9.23 15.86
C LEU A 10 10.03 8.90 14.36
N GLY A 11 11.14 9.17 13.67
CA GLY A 11 11.30 9.06 12.22
C GLY A 11 11.11 10.39 11.49
N TRP A 12 12.04 10.71 10.59
CA TRP A 12 12.08 11.96 9.81
C TRP A 12 11.82 11.74 8.32
N GLY A 13 11.04 10.71 8.00
CA GLY A 13 10.52 10.47 6.65
C GLY A 13 9.49 11.53 6.23
N VAL A 14 8.75 11.24 5.16
CA VAL A 14 7.72 12.15 4.63
C VAL A 14 6.64 12.45 5.69
N SER A 15 6.07 11.41 6.31
CA SER A 15 5.04 11.53 7.35
C SER A 15 5.55 12.21 8.64
N GLY A 16 6.77 11.89 9.09
CA GLY A 16 7.36 12.52 10.27
C GLY A 16 7.58 14.03 10.11
N ARG A 17 8.08 14.46 8.93
CA ARG A 17 8.24 15.89 8.63
C ARG A 17 6.91 16.63 8.54
N ALA A 18 5.91 16.05 7.88
CA ALA A 18 4.56 16.60 7.80
C ALA A 18 3.94 16.78 9.21
N THR A 19 4.07 15.76 10.05
CA THR A 19 3.61 15.79 11.45
C THR A 19 4.30 16.90 12.24
N TYR A 20 5.63 17.00 12.18
CA TYR A 20 6.39 18.05 12.85
C TYR A 20 5.95 19.45 12.39
N ALA A 21 5.88 19.68 11.07
CA ALA A 21 5.52 20.98 10.51
C ALA A 21 4.11 21.40 10.94
N PHE A 22 3.15 20.48 10.89
CA PHE A 22 1.77 20.72 11.32
C PHE A 22 1.66 21.11 12.79
N LEU A 23 2.34 20.37 13.66
CA LEU A 23 2.32 20.60 15.10
C LEU A 23 2.98 21.93 15.47
N LYS A 24 4.13 22.23 14.86
CA LYS A 24 4.84 23.50 15.06
C LYS A 24 4.01 24.70 14.61
N ALA A 25 3.33 24.60 13.46
CA ALA A 25 2.46 25.67 12.96
C ALA A 25 1.29 26.00 13.92
N ARG A 26 0.92 25.06 14.80
CA ARG A 26 -0.12 25.23 15.83
C ARG A 26 0.42 25.58 17.21
N GLY A 27 1.72 25.87 17.32
CA GLY A 27 2.35 26.30 18.57
C GLY A 27 2.67 25.17 19.55
N HIS A 28 2.55 23.90 19.14
CA HIS A 28 2.93 22.79 20.02
C HIS A 28 4.44 22.70 20.22
N LYS A 29 4.84 22.22 21.39
CA LYS A 29 6.23 21.80 21.66
C LYS A 29 6.44 20.44 21.03
N VAL A 30 7.40 20.35 20.11
CA VAL A 30 7.66 19.12 19.37
C VAL A 30 9.14 18.82 19.44
N ILE A 31 9.46 17.57 19.79
CA ILE A 31 10.81 17.01 19.70
C ILE A 31 10.81 15.87 18.69
N ALA A 32 11.95 15.64 18.06
CA ALA A 32 12.08 14.64 17.02
C ALA A 32 13.41 13.88 17.10
N TRP A 33 13.36 12.62 16.68
CA TRP A 33 14.52 11.74 16.59
C TRP A 33 14.41 10.80 15.39
N ASP A 34 15.55 10.47 14.80
CA ASP A 34 15.69 9.43 13.78
C ASP A 34 17.04 8.74 14.03
N ASP A 35 17.05 7.41 13.90
CA ASP A 35 18.26 6.63 14.12
C ASP A 35 19.29 6.83 13.01
N GLN A 36 18.85 7.28 11.82
CA GLN A 36 19.73 7.57 10.69
C GLN A 36 20.40 8.95 10.84
N PRO A 37 21.75 9.02 10.85
CA PRO A 37 22.46 10.30 10.92
C PRO A 37 22.06 11.31 9.83
N ALA A 38 21.93 10.84 8.58
CA ALA A 38 21.55 11.68 7.44
C ALA A 38 20.13 12.28 7.55
N ALA A 39 19.24 11.65 8.32
CA ALA A 39 17.93 12.17 8.62
C ALA A 39 18.01 13.28 9.68
N ARG A 40 18.82 13.09 10.72
CA ARG A 40 19.05 14.07 11.79
C ARG A 40 19.69 15.37 11.28
N GLU A 41 20.59 15.29 10.31
CA GLU A 41 21.22 16.48 9.69
C GLU A 41 20.20 17.42 9.02
N LYS A 42 19.02 16.90 8.65
CA LYS A 42 17.94 17.67 8.02
C LYS A 42 16.90 18.17 9.02
N MET A 43 17.11 17.96 10.32
CA MET A 43 16.19 18.41 11.38
C MET A 43 16.54 19.82 11.85
N PRO A 44 15.53 20.65 12.21
CA PRO A 44 15.78 21.87 12.97
C PRO A 44 16.46 21.55 14.31
N ALA A 45 17.48 22.32 14.67
CA ALA A 45 18.28 22.08 15.87
C ALA A 45 17.44 22.13 17.16
N GLU A 46 16.40 22.97 17.19
CA GLU A 46 15.46 23.09 18.30
C GLU A 46 14.51 21.89 18.45
N ALA A 47 14.38 21.06 17.42
CA ALA A 47 13.55 19.86 17.44
C ALA A 47 14.36 18.60 17.77
N LEU A 48 15.64 18.57 17.38
CA LEU A 48 16.48 17.39 17.50
C LEU A 48 16.84 17.12 18.96
N VAL A 49 16.16 16.13 19.55
CA VAL A 49 16.38 15.70 20.94
C VAL A 49 16.55 14.20 20.96
N GLN A 50 17.65 13.72 21.54
CA GLN A 50 17.84 12.30 21.77
C GLN A 50 16.80 11.79 22.75
N MET A 51 15.93 10.89 22.29
CA MET A 51 14.86 10.34 23.11
C MET A 51 15.42 9.26 24.03
N ASN A 52 15.26 9.50 25.33
CA ASN A 52 15.51 8.52 26.38
C ASN A 52 14.28 8.46 27.30
N GLU A 53 14.31 7.55 28.27
CA GLU A 53 13.25 7.36 29.24
C GLU A 53 12.80 8.65 29.94
N THR A 54 13.73 9.52 30.35
CA THR A 54 13.41 10.78 31.04
C THR A 54 12.69 11.76 30.12
N VAL A 55 13.14 11.88 28.87
CA VAL A 55 12.54 12.77 27.86
C VAL A 55 11.12 12.29 27.54
N LEU A 56 10.94 10.98 27.30
CA LEU A 56 9.65 10.38 26.96
C LEU A 56 8.61 10.56 28.06
N ALA A 57 9.00 10.43 29.34
CA ALA A 57 8.09 10.60 30.48
C ALA A 57 7.46 12.01 30.55
N SER A 58 8.07 13.02 29.93
CA SER A 58 7.54 14.38 29.85
C SER A 58 6.60 14.63 28.66
N CYS A 59 6.49 13.66 27.75
CA CYS A 59 5.73 13.79 26.51
C CYS A 59 4.24 13.42 26.69
N ALA A 60 3.39 14.03 25.87
CA ALA A 60 1.97 13.68 25.77
C ALA A 60 1.78 12.31 25.09
N CYS A 61 2.53 12.08 24.02
CA CYS A 61 2.53 10.86 23.23
C CYS A 61 3.80 10.78 22.37
N LEU A 62 4.05 9.59 21.82
CA LEU A 62 5.06 9.32 20.81
C LEU A 62 4.38 9.04 19.47
N VAL A 63 4.55 9.92 18.49
CA VAL A 63 4.08 9.72 17.11
C VAL A 63 5.20 9.09 16.31
N THR A 64 4.91 7.99 15.64
CA THR A 64 5.92 7.16 14.97
C THR A 64 5.63 7.04 13.49
N SER A 65 6.67 7.12 12.67
CA SER A 65 6.54 6.77 11.26
C SER A 65 6.16 5.28 11.12
N PRO A 66 5.26 4.90 10.19
CA PRO A 66 4.76 3.53 10.07
C PRO A 66 5.84 2.46 9.84
N GLY A 67 6.94 2.83 9.17
CA GLY A 67 8.04 1.92 8.85
C GLY A 67 8.97 1.58 10.02
N ILE A 68 8.80 2.23 11.19
CA ILE A 68 9.66 1.97 12.34
C ILE A 68 9.22 0.67 13.02
N PRO A 69 10.11 -0.32 13.20
CA PRO A 69 9.80 -1.57 13.90
C PRO A 69 9.36 -1.34 15.35
N ASP A 70 8.43 -2.16 15.89
CA ASP A 70 8.00 -1.99 17.30
C ASP A 70 9.03 -2.42 18.32
N ASP A 71 10.02 -3.22 17.93
CA ASP A 71 11.16 -3.57 18.78
C ASP A 71 12.22 -2.46 18.82
N ASN A 72 11.96 -1.30 18.18
CA ASN A 72 12.77 -0.10 18.37
C ASN A 72 12.78 0.31 19.85
N HIS A 73 13.97 0.57 20.38
CA HIS A 73 14.19 0.84 21.80
C HIS A 73 13.38 2.03 22.36
N ILE A 74 13.09 3.05 21.56
CA ILE A 74 12.31 4.24 21.97
C ILE A 74 10.83 3.87 22.09
N ILE A 75 10.32 3.03 21.19
CA ILE A 75 8.94 2.52 21.24
C ILE A 75 8.75 1.62 22.47
N ILE A 76 9.71 0.73 22.74
CA ILE A 76 9.69 -0.12 23.94
C ILE A 76 9.68 0.75 25.21
N ALA A 77 10.59 1.71 25.31
CA ALA A 77 10.68 2.61 26.47
C ALA A 77 9.38 3.42 26.68
N ALA A 78 8.80 3.98 25.60
CA ALA A 78 7.54 4.70 25.67
C ALA A 78 6.41 3.80 26.21
N ARG A 79 6.27 2.59 25.69
CA ARG A 79 5.24 1.61 26.15
C ARG A 79 5.44 1.20 27.60
N GLN A 80 6.68 0.98 28.05
CA GLN A 80 6.99 0.63 29.45
C GLN A 80 6.59 1.72 30.44
N GLN A 81 6.59 2.98 29.99
CA GLN A 81 6.17 4.13 30.78
C GLN A 81 4.67 4.47 30.63
N GLY A 82 3.92 3.70 29.85
CA GLY A 82 2.51 3.97 29.57
C GLY A 82 2.27 5.18 28.65
N ILE A 83 3.29 5.64 27.92
CA ILE A 83 3.15 6.70 26.94
C ILE A 83 2.51 6.12 25.67
N GLU A 84 1.45 6.78 25.19
CA GLU A 84 0.75 6.35 23.97
C GLU A 84 1.71 6.41 22.76
N VAL A 85 1.80 5.30 22.02
CA VAL A 85 2.54 5.21 20.76
C VAL A 85 1.55 5.22 19.60
N LEU A 86 1.54 6.30 18.84
CA LEU A 86 0.55 6.59 17.81
C LEU A 86 1.21 6.66 16.43
N CYS A 87 0.40 6.56 15.37
CA CYS A 87 0.79 7.02 14.04
C CYS A 87 0.18 8.40 13.72
N ASP A 88 0.57 8.96 12.58
CA ASP A 88 0.08 10.24 12.08
C ASP A 88 -1.44 10.26 11.85
N VAL A 89 -2.02 9.15 11.35
CA VAL A 89 -3.47 9.02 11.11
C VAL A 89 -4.28 9.19 12.40
N GLU A 90 -3.86 8.51 13.48
CA GLU A 90 -4.52 8.63 14.78
C GLU A 90 -4.43 10.06 15.31
N LEU A 91 -3.25 10.68 15.21
CA LEU A 91 -3.08 12.04 15.68
C LEU A 91 -3.96 13.01 14.85
N TRP A 92 -4.00 12.84 13.53
CA TRP A 92 -4.84 13.63 12.63
C TRP A 92 -6.32 13.50 13.00
N HIS A 93 -6.79 12.28 13.30
CA HIS A 93 -8.15 12.04 13.76
C HIS A 93 -8.46 12.78 15.06
N ARG A 94 -7.51 12.81 16.01
CA ARG A 94 -7.69 13.55 17.28
C ARG A 94 -7.77 15.06 17.08
N PHE A 95 -7.15 15.61 16.03
CA PHE A 95 -7.30 17.03 15.65
C PHE A 95 -8.60 17.30 14.87
N TYR A 96 -9.13 16.31 14.15
CA TYR A 96 -10.32 16.43 13.33
C TYR A 96 -11.34 15.30 13.62
N PRO A 97 -11.89 15.23 14.84
CA PRO A 97 -12.69 14.07 15.28
C PRO A 97 -14.01 13.92 14.54
N THR A 98 -14.51 14.98 13.91
CA THR A 98 -15.77 15.01 13.15
C THR A 98 -15.58 14.86 11.64
N ALA A 99 -14.35 14.70 11.16
CA ALA A 99 -14.08 14.58 9.73
C ALA A 99 -14.72 13.32 9.13
N LYS A 100 -15.41 13.47 7.99
CA LYS A 100 -15.94 12.33 7.24
C LYS A 100 -14.79 11.57 6.60
N THR A 101 -14.67 10.30 6.95
CA THR A 101 -13.51 9.48 6.57
C THR A 101 -13.91 8.16 5.94
N ILE A 102 -13.19 7.78 4.89
CA ILE A 102 -13.26 6.45 4.27
C ILE A 102 -11.91 5.78 4.50
N GLY A 103 -11.86 4.76 5.36
CA GLY A 103 -10.63 4.02 5.66
C GLY A 103 -10.57 2.72 4.86
N ILE A 104 -9.57 2.57 4.00
CA ILE A 104 -9.42 1.44 3.09
C ILE A 104 -8.19 0.61 3.49
N THR A 105 -8.38 -0.68 3.77
CA THR A 105 -7.27 -1.61 4.05
C THR A 105 -7.42 -2.96 3.36
N GLY A 106 -6.33 -3.71 3.33
CA GLY A 106 -6.22 -5.04 2.73
C GLY A 106 -4.74 -5.41 2.51
N THR A 107 -4.45 -6.62 2.07
CA THR A 107 -3.09 -6.98 1.65
C THR A 107 -2.79 -6.33 0.30
N ASN A 108 -3.62 -6.59 -0.71
CA ASN A 108 -3.47 -6.13 -2.08
C ASN A 108 -4.67 -5.27 -2.53
N GLY A 109 -4.54 -4.55 -3.65
CA GLY A 109 -5.65 -3.76 -4.21
C GLY A 109 -5.88 -2.36 -3.60
N LYS A 110 -5.51 -2.13 -2.33
CA LYS A 110 -5.75 -0.88 -1.57
C LYS A 110 -5.64 0.43 -2.36
N SER A 111 -4.51 0.66 -3.02
CA SER A 111 -4.22 1.93 -3.70
C SER A 111 -5.15 2.18 -4.88
N THR A 112 -5.44 1.13 -5.65
CA THR A 112 -6.41 1.21 -6.74
C THR A 112 -7.79 1.51 -6.21
N LEU A 113 -8.25 0.81 -5.16
CA LEU A 113 -9.55 1.08 -4.57
C LEU A 113 -9.63 2.51 -4.01
N THR A 114 -8.57 2.98 -3.34
CA THR A 114 -8.48 4.34 -2.80
C THR A 114 -8.58 5.39 -3.91
N ALA A 115 -7.86 5.20 -5.01
CA ALA A 115 -7.92 6.10 -6.16
C ALA A 115 -9.27 6.03 -6.90
N MET A 116 -9.84 4.83 -7.07
CA MET A 116 -11.16 4.65 -7.67
C MET A 116 -12.22 5.38 -6.86
N VAL A 117 -12.30 5.13 -5.55
CA VAL A 117 -13.26 5.79 -4.65
C VAL A 117 -13.11 7.31 -4.71
N THR A 118 -11.87 7.80 -4.66
CA THR A 118 -11.58 9.24 -4.78
C THR A 118 -12.14 9.80 -6.09
N HIS A 119 -11.83 9.18 -7.23
CA HIS A 119 -12.32 9.59 -8.54
C HIS A 119 -13.85 9.55 -8.64
N LEU A 120 -14.50 8.50 -8.11
CA LEU A 120 -15.97 8.42 -8.11
C LEU A 120 -16.60 9.57 -7.34
N LEU A 121 -16.07 9.88 -6.15
CA LEU A 121 -16.57 10.97 -5.32
C LEU A 121 -16.33 12.34 -5.96
N GLU A 122 -15.15 12.58 -6.53
CA GLU A 122 -14.83 13.83 -7.24
C GLU A 122 -15.75 14.02 -8.45
N ARG A 123 -16.01 12.96 -9.22
CA ARG A 123 -16.93 13.00 -10.38
C ARG A 123 -18.37 13.23 -9.97
N ALA A 124 -18.77 12.79 -8.78
CA ALA A 124 -20.06 13.09 -8.18
C ALA A 124 -20.13 14.49 -7.56
N GLY A 125 -19.07 15.30 -7.65
CA GLY A 125 -19.04 16.69 -7.21
C GLY A 125 -18.70 16.89 -5.73
N TYR A 126 -18.24 15.85 -5.03
CA TYR A 126 -17.77 16.00 -3.65
C TYR A 126 -16.39 16.66 -3.61
N ASP A 127 -16.14 17.42 -2.54
CA ASP A 127 -14.78 17.82 -2.18
C ASP A 127 -14.07 16.62 -1.51
N VAL A 128 -12.95 16.18 -2.07
CA VAL A 128 -12.27 14.96 -1.64
C VAL A 128 -10.80 15.22 -1.31
N ARG A 129 -10.32 14.56 -0.26
CA ARG A 129 -8.89 14.47 0.10
C ARG A 129 -8.48 13.02 0.06
N MET A 130 -7.36 12.72 -0.60
CA MET A 130 -6.83 11.37 -0.68
C MET A 130 -5.43 11.33 -0.06
N GLY A 131 -5.21 10.39 0.86
CA GLY A 131 -3.90 10.25 1.51
C GLY A 131 -3.77 9.00 2.39
N GLY A 132 -2.89 9.10 3.39
CA GLY A 132 -2.60 8.02 4.33
C GLY A 132 -1.28 7.33 4.02
N ASN A 133 -1.31 6.00 3.83
CA ASN A 133 -0.12 5.19 3.53
C ASN A 133 0.54 5.53 2.19
N ILE A 134 -0.24 6.02 1.22
CA ILE A 134 0.20 6.42 -0.12
C ILE A 134 -0.38 7.79 -0.45
N GLY A 135 0.34 8.52 -1.31
CA GLY A 135 -0.05 9.86 -1.73
C GLY A 135 0.41 10.89 -0.72
N THR A 136 -0.48 11.83 -0.42
CA THR A 136 -0.20 12.95 0.48
C THR A 136 -0.25 12.49 1.95
N PRO A 137 0.77 12.78 2.77
CA PRO A 137 0.68 12.58 4.23
C PRO A 137 -0.54 13.28 4.80
N VAL A 138 -1.15 12.71 5.84
CA VAL A 138 -2.43 13.23 6.36
C VAL A 138 -2.41 14.69 6.80
N PHE A 139 -1.25 15.16 7.28
CA PHE A 139 -1.04 16.53 7.72
C PHE A 139 -0.65 17.52 6.61
N ASP A 140 -0.26 17.03 5.44
CA ASP A 140 0.00 17.87 4.26
C ASP A 140 -1.28 18.07 3.42
N MET A 141 -2.32 17.29 3.68
CA MET A 141 -3.63 17.52 3.07
C MET A 141 -4.27 18.81 3.62
N PRO A 142 -5.00 19.58 2.79
CA PRO A 142 -5.82 20.67 3.30
C PRO A 142 -6.75 20.20 4.42
N PRO A 143 -6.93 20.97 5.51
CA PRO A 143 -7.81 20.61 6.61
C PRO A 143 -9.22 20.22 6.12
N PRO A 144 -9.84 19.18 6.70
CA PRO A 144 -11.18 18.78 6.32
C PRO A 144 -12.19 19.89 6.63
N GLN A 145 -13.06 20.19 5.67
CA GLN A 145 -14.19 21.11 5.85
C GLN A 145 -15.49 20.32 5.98
N GLU A 146 -16.57 21.01 6.34
CA GLU A 146 -17.89 20.39 6.38
C GLU A 146 -18.28 19.87 4.98
N GLY A 147 -18.68 18.60 4.91
CA GLY A 147 -19.02 17.95 3.65
C GLY A 147 -17.84 17.35 2.87
N THR A 148 -16.59 17.65 3.22
CA THR A 148 -15.40 17.06 2.59
C THR A 148 -15.23 15.59 2.98
N TRP A 149 -15.02 14.71 2.00
CA TRP A 149 -14.63 13.32 2.23
C TRP A 149 -13.10 13.18 2.31
N THR A 150 -12.59 12.49 3.32
CA THR A 150 -11.18 12.12 3.41
C THR A 150 -11.01 10.61 3.20
N VAL A 151 -10.46 10.22 2.06
CA VAL A 151 -10.21 8.83 1.67
C VAL A 151 -8.77 8.46 2.07
N LEU A 152 -8.64 7.53 3.01
CA LEU A 152 -7.37 7.13 3.61
C LEU A 152 -7.03 5.68 3.25
N GLU A 153 -5.92 5.47 2.55
CA GLU A 153 -5.30 4.15 2.46
C GLU A 153 -4.59 3.85 3.79
N LEU A 154 -4.86 2.69 4.39
CA LEU A 154 -4.31 2.30 5.69
C LEU A 154 -3.55 0.98 5.60
N SER A 155 -2.27 1.03 5.99
CA SER A 155 -1.46 -0.17 6.22
C SER A 155 -1.80 -0.82 7.57
N SER A 156 -1.45 -2.10 7.75
CA SER A 156 -1.59 -2.74 9.08
C SER A 156 -0.70 -2.04 10.13
N PHE A 157 0.46 -1.52 9.74
CA PHE A 157 1.36 -0.78 10.64
C PHE A 157 0.71 0.49 11.19
N GLN A 158 -0.06 1.21 10.37
CA GLN A 158 -0.80 2.38 10.82
C GLN A 158 -1.97 2.00 11.72
N ILE A 159 -2.77 0.99 11.32
CA ILE A 159 -3.96 0.59 12.07
C ILE A 159 -3.60 0.08 13.47
N GLU A 160 -2.49 -0.65 13.61
CA GLU A 160 -1.98 -1.11 14.92
C GLU A 160 -1.70 0.06 15.89
N ARG A 161 -1.40 1.25 15.36
CA ARG A 161 -1.11 2.47 16.13
C ARG A 161 -2.27 3.48 16.08
N CYS A 162 -3.48 3.02 15.77
CA CYS A 162 -4.73 3.78 15.73
C CYS A 162 -5.74 3.27 16.79
N PRO A 163 -5.51 3.53 18.08
CA PRO A 163 -6.40 3.03 19.14
C PRO A 163 -7.84 3.55 18.99
N THR A 164 -8.05 4.78 18.49
CA THR A 164 -9.39 5.41 18.49
C THR A 164 -9.94 5.71 17.11
N PHE A 165 -9.09 5.81 16.07
CA PHE A 165 -9.57 6.09 14.73
C PHE A 165 -10.54 5.01 14.22
N ARG A 166 -11.79 5.40 13.98
CA ARG A 166 -12.84 4.57 13.36
C ARG A 166 -13.50 5.36 12.23
N PRO A 167 -13.33 4.97 10.97
CA PRO A 167 -13.80 5.76 9.85
C PRO A 167 -15.32 5.70 9.70
N THR A 168 -15.88 6.74 9.09
CA THR A 168 -17.30 6.81 8.71
C THR A 168 -17.68 5.66 7.78
N ILE A 169 -16.78 5.29 6.86
CA ILE A 169 -16.90 4.09 6.02
C ILE A 169 -15.58 3.31 6.11
N ALA A 170 -15.62 2.06 6.55
CA ALA A 170 -14.46 1.16 6.59
C ALA A 170 -14.54 0.15 5.43
N ALA A 171 -13.43 -0.09 4.74
CA ALA A 171 -13.36 -1.06 3.66
C ALA A 171 -12.21 -2.06 3.82
N LEU A 172 -12.50 -3.34 3.58
CA LEU A 172 -11.52 -4.43 3.63
C LEU A 172 -11.60 -5.29 2.36
N LEU A 173 -10.50 -5.30 1.59
CA LEU A 173 -10.46 -5.98 0.29
C LEU A 173 -10.13 -7.48 0.37
N ASN A 174 -9.05 -7.80 1.07
CA ASN A 174 -8.50 -9.16 1.12
C ASN A 174 -7.47 -9.24 2.24
N ILE A 175 -7.24 -10.45 2.74
CA ILE A 175 -6.16 -10.77 3.68
C ILE A 175 -5.44 -12.03 3.21
N THR A 176 -4.23 -11.83 2.69
CA THR A 176 -3.29 -12.89 2.32
C THR A 176 -1.97 -12.71 3.07
N PRO A 177 -1.12 -13.76 3.18
CA PRO A 177 0.18 -13.66 3.86
C PRO A 177 1.03 -12.50 3.33
N ASP A 178 1.36 -11.56 4.23
CA ASP A 178 2.31 -10.48 4.02
C ASP A 178 2.74 -9.94 5.39
N HIS A 179 3.95 -9.39 5.48
CA HIS A 179 4.48 -8.77 6.70
C HIS A 179 4.47 -9.65 7.97
N LEU A 180 4.58 -10.97 7.82
CA LEU A 180 4.57 -11.93 8.94
C LEU A 180 5.87 -11.88 9.78
N ASP A 181 6.98 -11.45 9.18
CA ASP A 181 8.20 -11.03 9.88
C ASP A 181 7.91 -10.05 11.02
N ARG A 182 6.95 -9.13 10.79
CA ARG A 182 6.51 -8.12 11.76
C ARG A 182 5.36 -8.61 12.64
N HIS A 183 4.29 -9.12 12.03
CA HIS A 183 3.02 -9.45 12.71
C HIS A 183 3.01 -10.83 13.37
N LYS A 184 4.00 -11.67 13.06
CA LYS A 184 4.24 -13.03 13.58
C LYS A 184 3.20 -14.07 13.16
N THR A 185 1.90 -13.76 13.19
CA THR A 185 0.84 -14.69 12.77
C THR A 185 -0.21 -14.02 11.89
N MET A 186 -0.92 -14.83 11.11
CA MET A 186 -2.02 -14.38 10.26
C MET A 186 -3.20 -13.89 11.09
N GLU A 187 -3.47 -14.51 12.24
CA GLU A 187 -4.54 -14.12 13.17
C GLU A 187 -4.30 -12.69 13.68
N ARG A 188 -3.07 -12.37 14.12
CA ARG A 188 -2.73 -11.02 14.56
C ARG A 188 -2.85 -10.03 13.41
N TYR A 189 -2.33 -10.37 12.22
CA TYR A 189 -2.43 -9.51 11.05
C TYR A 189 -3.89 -9.21 10.66
N ALA A 190 -4.76 -10.23 10.69
CA ALA A 190 -6.18 -10.09 10.44
C ALA A 190 -6.89 -9.28 11.53
N ALA A 191 -6.61 -9.55 12.80
CA ALA A 191 -7.18 -8.82 13.94
C ALA A 191 -6.85 -7.33 13.90
N ILE A 192 -5.61 -6.97 13.53
CA ILE A 192 -5.21 -5.56 13.35
C ILE A 192 -6.09 -4.90 12.28
N LYS A 193 -6.33 -5.54 11.14
CA LYS A 193 -7.21 -4.97 10.10
C LYS A 193 -8.67 -4.92 10.52
N ALA A 194 -9.10 -5.90 11.30
CA ALA A 194 -10.46 -6.00 11.82
C ALA A 194 -10.80 -4.87 12.81
N SER A 195 -9.81 -4.34 13.55
CA SER A 195 -10.05 -3.27 14.54
C SER A 195 -10.62 -1.99 13.93
N LEU A 196 -10.36 -1.73 12.65
CA LEU A 196 -10.94 -0.60 11.90
C LEU A 196 -12.49 -0.65 11.89
N PHE A 197 -13.07 -1.84 12.07
CA PHE A 197 -14.50 -2.08 12.06
C PHE A 197 -15.18 -2.00 13.43
N GLU A 198 -14.44 -1.77 14.52
CA GLU A 198 -15.01 -1.71 15.89
C GLU A 198 -15.85 -0.44 16.19
N GLY A 199 -15.90 0.54 15.28
CA GLY A 199 -16.74 1.74 15.40
C GLY A 199 -18.16 1.59 14.83
N GLN A 200 -18.90 2.70 14.72
CA GLN A 200 -20.31 2.72 14.28
C GLN A 200 -20.55 3.08 12.79
N GLY A 201 -19.51 3.36 12.01
CA GLY A 201 -19.68 3.76 10.60
C GLY A 201 -20.25 2.63 9.71
N ASP A 202 -20.23 2.79 8.40
CA ASP A 202 -20.58 1.68 7.49
C ASP A 202 -19.36 0.79 7.23
N ALA A 203 -19.63 -0.45 6.80
CA ALA A 203 -18.61 -1.44 6.46
C ALA A 203 -18.82 -2.00 5.05
N VAL A 204 -17.75 -2.04 4.24
CA VAL A 204 -17.74 -2.67 2.92
C VAL A 204 -16.62 -3.71 2.90
N ILE A 205 -16.98 -4.99 2.90
CA ILE A 205 -16.01 -6.09 3.03
C ILE A 205 -16.18 -7.03 1.84
N ALA A 206 -15.10 -7.23 1.07
CA ALA A 206 -15.06 -8.33 0.12
C ALA A 206 -14.85 -9.64 0.87
N THR A 207 -15.54 -10.72 0.48
CA THR A 207 -15.60 -11.99 1.23
C THR A 207 -15.08 -13.17 0.40
N ASP A 208 -14.09 -12.92 -0.44
CA ASP A 208 -13.50 -13.94 -1.32
C ASP A 208 -12.39 -14.76 -0.65
N ASP A 209 -11.96 -14.39 0.58
CA ASP A 209 -11.01 -15.17 1.39
C ASP A 209 -11.55 -15.46 2.80
N ILE A 210 -10.93 -16.44 3.48
CA ILE A 210 -11.42 -16.95 4.77
C ILE A 210 -11.39 -15.89 5.88
N TRP A 211 -10.36 -15.03 5.92
CA TRP A 211 -10.21 -14.03 6.97
C TRP A 211 -11.23 -12.91 6.80
N THR A 212 -11.43 -12.45 5.57
CA THR A 212 -12.43 -11.43 5.28
C THR A 212 -13.86 -11.93 5.48
N GLN A 213 -14.14 -13.21 5.19
CA GLN A 213 -15.40 -13.86 5.55
C GLN A 213 -15.63 -13.87 7.07
N GLN A 214 -14.64 -14.26 7.86
CA GLN A 214 -14.72 -14.28 9.32
C GLN A 214 -14.95 -12.87 9.90
N ILE A 215 -14.22 -11.87 9.39
CA ILE A 215 -14.40 -10.47 9.82
C ILE A 215 -15.79 -9.96 9.42
N ALA A 216 -16.27 -10.26 8.21
CA ALA A 216 -17.62 -9.89 7.78
C ALA A 216 -18.71 -10.57 8.63
N GLN A 217 -18.47 -11.79 9.13
CA GLN A 217 -19.37 -12.45 10.07
C GLN A 217 -19.35 -11.76 11.44
N MET A 218 -18.17 -11.44 11.96
CA MET A 218 -18.01 -10.70 13.22
C MET A 218 -18.71 -9.34 13.18
N VAL A 219 -18.51 -8.57 12.11
CA VAL A 219 -19.17 -7.26 11.92
C VAL A 219 -20.68 -7.42 11.85
N GLN A 220 -21.19 -8.41 11.11
CA GLN A 220 -22.63 -8.68 11.05
C GLN A 220 -23.23 -9.01 12.42
N VAL A 221 -22.56 -9.87 13.20
CA VAL A 221 -23.03 -10.29 14.53
C VAL A 221 -23.03 -9.13 15.52
N SER A 222 -22.08 -8.21 15.41
CA SER A 222 -22.06 -7.01 16.27
C SER A 222 -23.32 -6.15 16.12
N GLY A 223 -23.96 -6.16 14.93
CA GLY A 223 -25.16 -5.40 14.61
C GLY A 223 -24.98 -3.88 14.65
N GLN A 224 -23.75 -3.38 14.83
CA GLN A 224 -23.48 -1.96 15.07
C GLN A 224 -23.40 -1.11 13.81
N ARG A 225 -23.40 -1.73 12.62
CA ARG A 225 -23.04 -1.10 11.34
C ARG A 225 -23.84 -1.70 10.20
N PHE A 226 -24.11 -0.92 9.15
CA PHE A 226 -24.51 -1.50 7.88
C PHE A 226 -23.30 -2.21 7.25
N LEU A 227 -23.51 -3.43 6.76
CA LEU A 227 -22.47 -4.22 6.09
C LEU A 227 -22.85 -4.52 4.64
N SER A 228 -22.05 -4.03 3.70
CA SER A 228 -22.05 -4.48 2.30
C SER A 228 -21.04 -5.61 2.12
N ARG A 229 -21.49 -6.82 1.75
CA ARG A 229 -20.61 -7.94 1.38
C ARG A 229 -20.40 -7.98 -0.12
N ILE A 230 -19.15 -7.91 -0.56
CA ILE A 230 -18.78 -8.03 -1.98
C ILE A 230 -18.20 -9.43 -2.21
N HIS A 231 -18.70 -10.17 -3.20
CA HIS A 231 -18.22 -11.52 -3.50
C HIS A 231 -18.41 -11.85 -4.97
N GLY A 232 -17.72 -12.90 -5.44
CA GLY A 232 -17.94 -13.45 -6.77
C GLY A 232 -17.36 -12.60 -7.90
N ALA A 233 -16.37 -11.75 -7.59
CA ALA A 233 -15.63 -11.03 -8.61
C ALA A 233 -14.75 -12.00 -9.41
N ALA A 234 -14.79 -11.93 -10.74
CA ALA A 234 -13.97 -12.75 -11.62
C ALA A 234 -12.49 -12.34 -11.62
N SER A 235 -12.18 -11.13 -11.15
CA SER A 235 -10.81 -10.61 -11.05
C SER A 235 -10.65 -9.63 -9.89
N ALA A 236 -9.41 -9.40 -9.46
CA ALA A 236 -9.09 -8.37 -8.46
C ALA A 236 -9.51 -6.96 -8.91
N GLN A 237 -9.47 -6.68 -10.22
CA GLN A 237 -9.92 -5.41 -10.77
C GLN A 237 -11.44 -5.26 -10.63
N GLN A 238 -12.20 -6.30 -10.98
CA GLN A 238 -13.66 -6.28 -10.83
C GLN A 238 -14.06 -6.18 -9.34
N GLN A 239 -13.31 -6.83 -8.44
CA GLN A 239 -13.52 -6.69 -6.99
C GLN A 239 -13.35 -5.22 -6.56
N ASN A 240 -12.26 -4.56 -6.98
CA ASN A 240 -12.04 -3.14 -6.68
C ASN A 240 -13.18 -2.26 -7.22
N GLN A 241 -13.64 -2.51 -8.44
CA GLN A 241 -14.75 -1.76 -9.06
C GLN A 241 -16.05 -1.90 -8.26
N ASN A 242 -16.43 -3.14 -7.92
CA ASN A 242 -17.64 -3.43 -7.15
C ASN A 242 -17.56 -2.81 -5.74
N MET A 243 -16.40 -2.89 -5.09
CA MET A 243 -16.17 -2.24 -3.80
C MET A 243 -16.22 -0.72 -3.90
N ALA A 244 -15.63 -0.13 -4.95
CA ALA A 244 -15.62 1.32 -5.14
C ALA A 244 -17.03 1.89 -5.27
N ILE A 245 -17.88 1.21 -6.06
CA ILE A 245 -19.30 1.57 -6.21
C ILE A 245 -20.01 1.48 -4.86
N ALA A 246 -19.87 0.35 -4.14
CA ALA A 246 -20.51 0.17 -2.85
C ALA A 246 -20.07 1.21 -1.79
N ILE A 247 -18.80 1.62 -1.81
CA ILE A 247 -18.28 2.68 -0.95
C ILE A 247 -18.87 4.05 -1.35
N ALA A 248 -18.93 4.34 -2.65
CA ALA A 248 -19.50 5.59 -3.17
C ALA A 248 -21.00 5.71 -2.82
N GLU A 249 -21.76 4.62 -2.92
CA GLU A 249 -23.16 4.57 -2.49
C GLU A 249 -23.31 4.91 -1.00
N LYS A 250 -22.45 4.36 -0.14
CA LYS A 250 -22.43 4.68 1.30
C LYS A 250 -22.03 6.12 1.58
N ALA A 251 -21.25 6.72 0.69
CA ALA A 251 -20.89 8.13 0.75
C ALA A 251 -21.98 9.09 0.23
N GLY A 252 -23.05 8.55 -0.39
CA GLY A 252 -24.19 9.31 -0.90
C GLY A 252 -24.26 9.45 -2.43
N VAL A 253 -23.36 8.80 -3.19
CA VAL A 253 -23.39 8.80 -4.66
C VAL A 253 -24.45 7.80 -5.16
N SER A 254 -25.21 8.15 -6.20
CA SER A 254 -26.13 7.18 -6.82
C SER A 254 -25.35 6.05 -7.52
N GLN A 255 -25.96 4.87 -7.62
CA GLN A 255 -25.34 3.73 -8.30
C GLN A 255 -25.00 4.07 -9.77
N ASP A 256 -25.93 4.75 -10.46
CA ASP A 256 -25.76 5.15 -11.86
C ASP A 256 -24.61 6.14 -12.03
N ASP A 257 -24.50 7.15 -11.16
CA ASP A 257 -23.41 8.12 -11.21
C ASP A 257 -22.06 7.46 -10.91
N ALA A 258 -22.02 6.52 -9.95
CA ALA A 258 -20.82 5.77 -9.64
C ALA A 258 -20.36 4.90 -10.82
N GLN A 259 -21.27 4.21 -11.51
CA GLN A 259 -20.94 3.41 -12.69
C GLN A 259 -20.45 4.29 -13.85
N ASN A 260 -21.13 5.42 -14.11
CA ASN A 260 -20.74 6.36 -15.15
C ASN A 260 -19.36 6.98 -14.88
N ALA A 261 -19.09 7.38 -13.64
CA ALA A 261 -17.79 7.92 -13.24
C ALA A 261 -16.68 6.86 -13.39
N LEU A 262 -16.95 5.60 -13.06
CA LEU A 262 -15.99 4.51 -13.15
C LEU A 262 -15.50 4.28 -14.60
N ALA A 263 -16.36 4.48 -15.60
CA ALA A 263 -15.99 4.35 -17.01
C ALA A 263 -14.89 5.33 -17.44
N SER A 264 -14.70 6.43 -16.70
CA SER A 264 -13.65 7.43 -16.95
C SER A 264 -12.41 7.27 -16.06
N PHE A 265 -12.37 6.26 -15.19
CA PHE A 265 -11.23 6.00 -14.32
C PHE A 265 -10.06 5.38 -15.10
N THR A 266 -8.88 6.00 -14.99
CA THR A 266 -7.63 5.46 -15.55
C THR A 266 -6.83 4.75 -14.46
N ALA A 267 -6.22 3.61 -14.80
CA ALA A 267 -5.40 2.84 -13.87
C ALA A 267 -4.22 3.68 -13.30
N LEU A 268 -3.82 3.36 -12.07
CA LEU A 268 -2.67 4.02 -11.44
C LEU A 268 -1.36 3.64 -12.14
N PRO A 269 -0.38 4.57 -12.21
CA PRO A 269 0.97 4.24 -12.68
C PRO A 269 1.55 3.03 -11.94
N HIS A 270 2.36 2.23 -12.64
CA HIS A 270 3.04 1.04 -12.10
C HIS A 270 2.12 -0.09 -11.60
N ARG A 271 0.84 -0.08 -11.97
CA ARG A 271 -0.10 -1.15 -11.68
C ARG A 271 -0.80 -1.62 -12.95
N GLN A 272 -0.33 -2.74 -13.49
CA GLN A 272 -0.73 -3.24 -14.81
C GLN A 272 -0.80 -2.12 -15.88
N GLU A 273 0.14 -1.17 -15.78
CA GLU A 273 0.20 0.02 -16.63
C GLU A 273 0.73 -0.40 -17.99
N HIS A 274 -0.05 -0.18 -19.05
CA HIS A 274 0.41 -0.37 -20.43
C HIS A 274 1.35 0.79 -20.79
N VAL A 275 2.65 0.49 -20.85
CA VAL A 275 3.71 1.49 -21.07
C VAL A 275 3.84 1.82 -22.56
N ALA A 276 3.95 0.79 -23.39
CA ALA A 276 4.15 0.91 -24.83
C ALA A 276 3.75 -0.39 -25.53
N ALA A 277 3.64 -0.34 -26.85
CA ALA A 277 3.55 -1.51 -27.70
C ALA A 277 4.54 -1.39 -28.86
N HIS A 278 5.52 -2.29 -28.92
CA HIS A 278 6.52 -2.33 -30.00
C HIS A 278 6.31 -3.58 -30.84
N SER A 279 6.16 -3.41 -32.15
CA SER A 279 5.94 -4.52 -33.11
C SER A 279 4.84 -5.52 -32.67
N GLY A 280 3.78 -5.03 -32.02
CA GLY A 280 2.67 -5.87 -31.54
C GLY A 280 2.89 -6.54 -30.18
N VAL A 281 4.03 -6.33 -29.51
CA VAL A 281 4.31 -6.78 -28.15
C VAL A 281 4.01 -5.64 -27.16
N ALA A 282 3.10 -5.89 -26.23
CA ALA A 282 2.76 -4.95 -25.17
C ALA A 282 3.77 -5.03 -24.01
N PHE A 283 4.18 -3.87 -23.49
CA PHE A 283 4.98 -3.75 -22.28
C PHE A 283 4.09 -3.30 -21.12
N VAL A 284 3.99 -4.13 -20.10
CA VAL A 284 3.11 -3.90 -18.95
C VAL A 284 3.95 -3.73 -17.69
N ASN A 285 3.77 -2.59 -17.03
CA ASN A 285 4.41 -2.23 -15.77
C ASN A 285 3.49 -2.51 -14.58
N ASP A 286 3.79 -3.58 -13.85
CA ASP A 286 3.16 -3.91 -12.57
C ASP A 286 4.21 -3.97 -11.44
N SER A 287 5.15 -3.01 -11.43
CA SER A 287 6.19 -2.91 -10.39
C SER A 287 5.63 -2.86 -8.96
N LYS A 288 4.36 -2.44 -8.79
CA LYS A 288 3.65 -2.45 -7.50
C LYS A 288 3.39 -3.86 -6.95
N ALA A 289 3.50 -4.92 -7.75
CA ALA A 289 3.36 -6.31 -7.31
C ALA A 289 4.58 -6.79 -6.49
N THR A 290 4.67 -6.34 -5.23
CA THR A 290 5.81 -6.56 -4.33
C THR A 290 5.76 -7.85 -3.50
N ASN A 291 4.77 -8.72 -3.76
CA ASN A 291 4.62 -10.06 -3.19
C ASN A 291 4.05 -11.02 -4.26
N ALA A 292 4.16 -12.33 -4.03
CA ALA A 292 3.73 -13.35 -4.98
C ALA A 292 2.22 -13.31 -5.25
N GLU A 293 1.39 -13.08 -4.23
CA GLU A 293 -0.07 -12.95 -4.36
C GLU A 293 -0.48 -11.78 -5.28
N ALA A 294 0.20 -10.64 -5.19
CA ALA A 294 -0.03 -9.49 -6.06
C ALA A 294 0.37 -9.82 -7.50
N SER A 295 1.49 -10.52 -7.69
CA SER A 295 1.90 -10.96 -9.02
C SER A 295 0.94 -11.99 -9.60
N ARG A 296 0.36 -12.86 -8.77
CA ARG A 296 -0.61 -13.87 -9.22
C ARG A 296 -1.79 -13.25 -9.95
N ALA A 297 -2.29 -12.13 -9.43
CA ALA A 297 -3.38 -11.38 -10.06
C ALA A 297 -3.00 -10.85 -11.44
N ALA A 298 -1.73 -10.46 -11.64
CA ALA A 298 -1.23 -10.02 -12.94
C ALA A 298 -0.99 -11.20 -13.88
N LEU A 299 -0.34 -12.28 -13.43
CA LEU A 299 -0.07 -13.47 -14.26
C LEU A 299 -1.36 -14.09 -14.82
N ARG A 300 -2.44 -14.13 -14.04
CA ARG A 300 -3.77 -14.61 -14.51
C ARG A 300 -4.42 -13.70 -15.55
N GLY A 301 -4.07 -12.43 -15.59
CA GLY A 301 -4.68 -11.43 -16.47
C GLY A 301 -4.18 -11.47 -17.91
N TYR A 302 -3.03 -12.13 -18.15
CA TYR A 302 -2.38 -12.16 -19.46
C TYR A 302 -2.19 -13.59 -19.96
N GLN A 303 -2.13 -13.73 -21.28
CA GLN A 303 -1.80 -14.97 -21.97
C GLN A 303 -0.45 -14.80 -22.63
N ASP A 304 0.35 -15.87 -22.65
CA ASP A 304 1.66 -15.93 -23.32
C ASP A 304 2.54 -14.72 -22.97
N ILE A 305 3.26 -14.80 -21.84
CA ILE A 305 4.07 -13.70 -21.33
C ILE A 305 5.56 -14.03 -21.24
N VAL A 306 6.39 -13.02 -21.45
CA VAL A 306 7.75 -12.99 -20.89
C VAL A 306 7.72 -12.21 -19.59
N TRP A 307 8.04 -12.90 -18.49
CA TRP A 307 7.88 -12.38 -17.15
C TRP A 307 9.20 -11.80 -16.61
N ILE A 308 9.20 -10.53 -16.20
CA ILE A 308 10.31 -9.94 -15.46
C ILE A 308 10.03 -10.08 -13.96
N VAL A 309 10.87 -10.87 -13.28
CA VAL A 309 10.72 -11.29 -11.87
C VAL A 309 11.99 -11.03 -11.07
N GLY A 310 11.85 -10.78 -9.77
CA GLY A 310 12.97 -10.73 -8.84
C GLY A 310 13.09 -9.41 -8.06
N GLY A 311 14.09 -9.38 -7.18
CA GLY A 311 14.27 -8.36 -6.16
C GLY A 311 14.49 -8.97 -4.78
N ALA A 312 14.26 -8.20 -3.72
CA ALA A 312 14.30 -8.69 -2.34
C ALA A 312 13.10 -9.62 -2.05
N PRO A 313 13.31 -10.93 -1.83
CA PRO A 313 12.24 -11.88 -1.61
C PRO A 313 11.53 -11.61 -0.28
N LYS A 314 10.22 -11.89 -0.25
CA LYS A 314 9.43 -11.91 0.98
C LYS A 314 9.22 -13.34 1.48
N GLU A 315 8.74 -13.46 2.70
CA GLU A 315 8.32 -14.74 3.28
C GLU A 315 7.31 -15.45 2.36
N GLY A 316 7.45 -16.77 2.19
CA GLY A 316 6.69 -17.58 1.24
C GLY A 316 7.24 -17.57 -0.20
N GLY A 317 8.18 -16.66 -0.53
CA GLY A 317 8.84 -16.63 -1.84
C GLY A 317 7.85 -16.56 -3.00
N LEU A 318 7.97 -17.48 -3.96
CA LEU A 318 7.10 -17.58 -5.14
C LEU A 318 6.06 -18.71 -5.05
N GLN A 319 5.94 -19.41 -3.92
CA GLN A 319 5.09 -20.60 -3.78
C GLN A 319 3.63 -20.36 -4.15
N ALA A 320 3.10 -19.15 -3.89
CA ALA A 320 1.73 -18.79 -4.25
C ALA A 320 1.44 -18.77 -5.77
N LEU A 321 2.48 -18.84 -6.62
CA LEU A 321 2.39 -18.75 -8.08
C LEU A 321 2.46 -20.10 -8.79
N GLU A 322 2.71 -21.20 -8.08
CA GLU A 322 2.97 -22.52 -8.69
C GLU A 322 1.88 -22.96 -9.69
N GLN A 323 0.62 -22.58 -9.44
CA GLN A 323 -0.52 -22.95 -10.28
C GLN A 323 -0.79 -21.97 -11.44
N ASP A 324 -0.06 -20.85 -11.50
CA ASP A 324 -0.33 -19.71 -12.39
C ASP A 324 0.79 -19.47 -13.42
N LEU A 325 1.64 -20.48 -13.62
CA LEU A 325 2.79 -20.42 -14.54
C LEU A 325 2.49 -20.87 -15.97
N THR A 326 1.31 -21.43 -16.23
CA THR A 326 0.92 -22.01 -17.54
C THR A 326 1.05 -21.04 -18.70
N HIS A 327 0.92 -19.74 -18.43
CA HIS A 327 1.00 -18.66 -19.42
C HIS A 327 2.39 -18.02 -19.51
N VAL A 328 3.34 -18.41 -18.66
CA VAL A 328 4.72 -17.90 -18.65
C VAL A 328 5.55 -18.68 -19.66
N ARG A 329 6.03 -18.01 -20.71
CA ARG A 329 6.86 -18.61 -21.76
C ARG A 329 8.35 -18.56 -21.45
N ALA A 330 8.77 -17.49 -20.78
CA ALA A 330 10.11 -17.32 -20.28
C ALA A 330 10.11 -16.30 -19.13
N ALA A 331 11.19 -16.30 -18.35
CA ALA A 331 11.42 -15.34 -17.29
C ALA A 331 12.76 -14.62 -17.44
N CYS A 332 12.79 -13.32 -17.13
CA CYS A 332 13.99 -12.50 -17.03
C CYS A 332 14.16 -12.07 -15.58
N VAL A 333 15.25 -12.52 -14.94
CA VAL A 333 15.43 -12.40 -13.49
C VAL A 333 16.32 -11.20 -13.15
N ILE A 334 15.78 -10.29 -12.35
CA ILE A 334 16.45 -9.10 -11.81
C ILE A 334 16.71 -9.25 -10.30
N GLY A 335 17.53 -8.37 -9.73
CA GLY A 335 17.80 -8.34 -8.29
C GLY A 335 19.26 -8.58 -7.93
N ALA A 336 19.60 -8.30 -6.66
CA ALA A 336 20.95 -8.48 -6.14
C ALA A 336 21.36 -9.96 -5.99
N ASP A 337 20.40 -10.84 -5.68
CA ASP A 337 20.56 -12.29 -5.68
C ASP A 337 19.45 -12.96 -6.50
N THR A 338 19.82 -13.42 -7.69
CA THR A 338 18.91 -14.05 -8.65
C THR A 338 18.88 -15.58 -8.51
N ALA A 339 19.83 -16.17 -7.79
CA ALA A 339 20.04 -17.62 -7.79
C ALA A 339 18.85 -18.41 -7.21
N PRO A 340 18.12 -17.94 -6.17
CA PRO A 340 16.92 -18.61 -5.70
C PRO A 340 15.80 -18.63 -6.74
N PHE A 341 15.58 -17.51 -7.44
CA PHE A 341 14.56 -17.40 -8.50
C PHE A 341 14.87 -18.31 -9.68
N MET A 342 16.13 -18.32 -10.13
CA MET A 342 16.58 -19.19 -11.21
C MET A 342 16.36 -20.67 -10.90
N ARG A 343 16.67 -21.10 -9.66
CA ARG A 343 16.41 -22.47 -9.20
C ARG A 343 14.93 -22.80 -9.21
N TRP A 344 14.11 -21.94 -8.60
CA TRP A 344 12.66 -22.14 -8.54
C TRP A 344 12.03 -22.20 -9.93
N LEU A 345 12.43 -21.34 -10.87
CA LEU A 345 11.95 -21.36 -12.25
C LEU A 345 12.36 -22.64 -12.99
N ALA A 346 13.59 -23.12 -12.76
CA ALA A 346 14.06 -24.38 -13.33
C ALA A 346 13.27 -25.59 -12.80
N ASP A 347 12.97 -25.64 -11.51
CA ASP A 347 12.14 -26.69 -10.89
C ASP A 347 10.72 -26.74 -11.50
N HIS A 348 10.24 -25.61 -12.05
CA HIS A 348 8.95 -25.49 -12.72
C HIS A 348 9.03 -25.53 -14.26
N ASN A 349 10.19 -25.88 -14.82
CA ASN A 349 10.44 -25.95 -16.27
C ASN A 349 10.18 -24.64 -17.02
N ILE A 350 10.39 -23.49 -16.38
CA ILE A 350 10.29 -22.17 -17.03
C ILE A 350 11.69 -21.74 -17.50
N PRO A 351 11.91 -21.54 -18.83
CA PRO A 351 13.16 -20.98 -19.33
C PRO A 351 13.43 -19.61 -18.70
N ALA A 352 14.61 -19.44 -18.10
CA ALA A 352 14.94 -18.23 -17.36
C ALA A 352 16.30 -17.64 -17.78
N THR A 353 16.39 -16.32 -17.83
CA THR A 353 17.62 -15.57 -18.12
C THR A 353 18.03 -14.74 -16.92
N HIS A 354 19.29 -14.91 -16.48
CA HIS A 354 19.89 -14.04 -15.47
C HIS A 354 20.18 -12.65 -16.06
N CYS A 355 19.46 -11.63 -15.62
CA CYS A 355 19.63 -10.26 -16.11
C CYS A 355 20.38 -9.38 -15.10
N GLY A 356 20.08 -9.54 -13.81
CA GLY A 356 20.68 -8.75 -12.73
C GLY A 356 20.11 -7.34 -12.65
N ASP A 357 19.96 -6.62 -13.77
CA ASP A 357 19.41 -5.25 -13.83
C ASP A 357 18.23 -5.12 -14.81
N MET A 358 17.49 -4.00 -14.70
CA MET A 358 16.28 -3.76 -15.49
C MET A 358 16.56 -3.60 -16.98
N ALA A 359 17.64 -2.90 -17.34
CA ALA A 359 18.02 -2.68 -18.74
C ALA A 359 18.26 -4.00 -19.47
N ARG A 360 19.05 -4.91 -18.86
CA ARG A 360 19.27 -6.25 -19.42
C ARG A 360 18.01 -7.09 -19.45
N ALA A 361 17.13 -6.95 -18.46
CA ALA A 361 15.88 -7.70 -18.41
C ALA A 361 14.92 -7.28 -19.52
N VAL A 362 14.74 -5.98 -19.74
CA VAL A 362 13.89 -5.44 -20.82
C VAL A 362 14.44 -5.85 -22.19
N ASP A 363 15.74 -5.71 -22.40
CA ASP A 363 16.41 -6.09 -23.65
C ASP A 363 16.34 -7.61 -23.92
N SER A 364 16.59 -8.44 -22.90
CA SER A 364 16.46 -9.91 -23.01
C SER A 364 15.00 -10.33 -23.26
N ALA A 365 14.06 -9.74 -22.52
CA ALA A 365 12.64 -10.04 -22.67
C ALA A 365 12.13 -9.66 -24.07
N TRP A 366 12.60 -8.53 -24.61
CA TRP A 366 12.29 -8.09 -25.97
C TRP A 366 12.79 -9.06 -27.04
N ARG A 367 14.04 -9.53 -26.93
CA ARG A 367 14.58 -10.53 -27.86
C ARG A 367 13.80 -11.85 -27.80
N ILE A 368 13.49 -12.32 -26.60
CA ILE A 368 12.72 -13.55 -26.40
C ILE A 368 11.32 -13.39 -26.99
N ALA A 369 10.64 -12.27 -26.73
CA ALA A 369 9.29 -12.03 -27.23
C ALA A 369 9.25 -11.99 -28.76
N LYS A 370 10.23 -11.33 -29.40
CA LYS A 370 10.36 -11.30 -30.87
C LYS A 370 10.62 -12.69 -31.47
N GLN A 371 11.42 -13.52 -30.83
CA GLN A 371 11.75 -14.85 -31.34
C GLN A 371 10.63 -15.88 -31.09
N GLY A 372 9.89 -15.73 -29.99
CA GLY A 372 8.88 -16.67 -29.53
C GLY A 372 7.44 -16.32 -29.88
N ASP A 373 7.19 -15.25 -30.65
CA ASP A 373 5.85 -14.72 -30.96
C ASP A 373 5.00 -14.43 -29.70
N VAL A 374 5.65 -13.92 -28.65
CA VAL A 374 5.02 -13.62 -27.36
C VAL A 374 4.50 -12.18 -27.38
N LYS A 375 3.24 -11.96 -27.01
CA LYS A 375 2.57 -10.66 -27.17
C LYS A 375 2.69 -9.73 -25.97
N THR A 376 3.19 -10.21 -24.84
CA THR A 376 3.28 -9.40 -23.62
C THR A 376 4.59 -9.60 -22.89
N ILE A 377 5.24 -8.50 -22.53
CA ILE A 377 6.34 -8.44 -21.56
C ILE A 377 5.79 -7.81 -20.29
N LEU A 378 5.78 -8.58 -19.20
CA LEU A 378 5.17 -8.18 -17.94
C LEU A 378 6.24 -8.00 -16.87
N LEU A 379 6.42 -6.78 -16.37
CA LEU A 379 7.10 -6.54 -15.10
C LEU A 379 6.13 -6.77 -13.95
N SER A 380 6.26 -7.90 -13.27
CA SER A 380 5.48 -8.23 -12.07
C SER A 380 6.38 -8.95 -11.06
N PRO A 381 7.20 -8.23 -10.29
CA PRO A 381 8.43 -8.77 -9.71
C PRO A 381 8.25 -9.79 -8.57
N ALA A 382 7.03 -9.91 -8.02
CA ALA A 382 6.69 -10.72 -6.84
C ALA A 382 7.50 -10.40 -5.57
N CYS A 383 8.30 -9.34 -5.59
CA CYS A 383 9.33 -9.05 -4.61
C CYS A 383 9.40 -7.54 -4.29
N ALA A 384 9.88 -7.24 -3.08
CA ALA A 384 10.21 -5.87 -2.71
C ALA A 384 11.37 -5.36 -3.59
N SER A 385 11.47 -4.03 -3.75
CA SER A 385 12.44 -3.38 -4.63
C SER A 385 13.75 -2.99 -3.93
N TYR A 386 13.82 -3.16 -2.61
CA TYR A 386 14.81 -2.50 -1.75
C TYR A 386 16.24 -3.00 -1.90
N ASP A 387 16.45 -4.09 -2.63
CA ASP A 387 17.79 -4.59 -2.97
C ASP A 387 18.48 -3.75 -4.05
N GLN A 388 17.71 -3.09 -4.94
CA GLN A 388 18.25 -2.31 -6.05
C GLN A 388 17.68 -0.89 -6.17
N TYR A 389 16.53 -0.62 -5.56
CA TYR A 389 15.79 0.63 -5.69
C TYR A 389 15.28 1.13 -4.35
N LEU A 390 15.13 2.44 -4.21
CA LEU A 390 14.56 3.06 -3.01
C LEU A 390 13.10 2.68 -2.79
N ASN A 391 12.35 2.41 -3.86
CA ASN A 391 10.94 2.01 -3.81
C ASN A 391 10.50 1.43 -5.18
N PHE A 392 9.28 0.89 -5.21
CA PHE A 392 8.71 0.28 -6.42
C PHE A 392 8.44 1.30 -7.55
N VAL A 393 8.24 2.59 -7.22
CA VAL A 393 8.02 3.66 -8.22
C VAL A 393 9.29 3.80 -9.05
N GLN A 394 10.44 3.94 -8.38
CA GLN A 394 11.74 4.04 -9.06
C GLN A 394 12.02 2.82 -9.95
N ARG A 395 11.72 1.61 -9.48
CA ARG A 395 11.84 0.38 -10.30
C ARG A 395 10.91 0.41 -11.52
N GLY A 396 9.68 0.88 -11.34
CA GLY A 396 8.70 0.98 -12.42
C GLY A 396 9.02 2.09 -13.42
N ASP A 397 9.62 3.20 -12.97
CA ASP A 397 10.14 4.27 -13.83
C ASP A 397 11.36 3.80 -14.63
N ASP A 398 12.28 3.06 -14.01
CA ASP A 398 13.42 2.47 -14.71
C ASP A 398 12.98 1.53 -15.84
N PHE A 399 11.96 0.69 -15.57
CA PHE A 399 11.33 -0.12 -16.62
C PHE A 399 10.79 0.73 -17.77
N LYS A 400 10.02 1.80 -17.48
CA LYS A 400 9.50 2.69 -18.53
C LYS A 400 10.61 3.33 -19.35
N ASN A 401 11.66 3.81 -18.70
CA ASN A 401 12.81 4.42 -19.37
C ASN A 401 13.54 3.40 -20.26
N CYS A 402 13.74 2.18 -19.78
CA CYS A 402 14.35 1.11 -20.56
C CYS A 402 13.49 0.72 -21.78
N VAL A 403 12.17 0.66 -21.63
CA VAL A 403 11.24 0.38 -22.73
C VAL A 403 11.30 1.51 -23.78
N GLN A 404 11.24 2.77 -23.35
CA GLN A 404 11.38 3.92 -24.26
C GLN A 404 12.73 3.94 -24.99
N ALA A 405 13.80 3.47 -24.35
CA ALA A 405 15.12 3.38 -24.98
C ALA A 405 15.18 2.32 -26.11
N LEU A 406 14.28 1.33 -26.12
CA LEU A 406 14.18 0.38 -27.24
C LEU A 406 13.77 1.09 -28.53
N ASP A 407 12.90 2.11 -28.48
CA ASP A 407 12.46 2.88 -29.65
C ASP A 407 13.62 3.60 -30.35
N THR A 408 14.64 4.02 -29.60
CA THR A 408 15.81 4.71 -30.17
C THR A 408 16.84 3.80 -30.83
N GLN A 409 16.69 2.47 -30.71
CA GLN A 409 17.65 1.48 -31.21
C GLN A 409 17.09 0.59 -32.34
N SER A 410 15.81 0.76 -32.70
CA SER A 410 15.17 0.15 -33.88
C SER A 410 15.10 1.12 -35.04
#